data_AF-A0A7X6ZMJ4-F1
#
_entry.id   AF-A0A7X6ZMJ4-F1
#
_cell.length_a   1.000
_cell.length_b   1.000
_cell.length_c   1.000
_cell.angle_alpha   90.00
_cell.angle_beta   90.00
_cell.angle_gamma   90.00
#
_symmetry.space_group_name_H-M   'P 1'
#
loop_
_entity.id
_entity.type
_entity.pdbx_description
1 polymer ?
#
loop_
_entity_poly.entity_id
_entity_poly.type
_entity_poly.pdbx_seq_one_letter_code
_entity_poly.pdbx_strand_id
1 'polypeptide(L)'
;MNLRGNILEFIHISDGRMHDVNILDNLIPMPGAYYLMDRAYLDFTRRFEINTCRAFFVTRAKTNFKFQRRYSHSADRSTGLICEQTVLLTNFYPARAYPEPLRRIKFRNPDDPSSLLVFLTNDFTLPAMTIAKLYKARWMVELFFKWSKHHLRIKTFLGTTPNAVKTQIWIAISTLVSQ
;
A
#
# COMPACT_ATOMS: atom_id res chain seq x y z
N MET A 1 0.36 4.27 -9.19
CA MET A 1 0.47 5.74 -9.15
C MET A 1 1.95 6.06 -9.08
N ASN A 2 2.50 6.67 -10.13
CA ASN A 2 3.91 7.04 -10.15
C ASN A 2 4.10 8.34 -9.37
N LEU A 3 4.98 8.30 -8.37
CA LEU A 3 5.25 9.42 -7.45
C LEU A 3 5.96 10.59 -8.15
N ARG A 4 6.43 10.41 -9.39
CA ARG A 4 7.04 11.47 -10.19
C ARG A 4 6.02 12.34 -10.95
N GLY A 5 4.74 11.96 -11.02
CA GLY A 5 3.76 12.71 -11.80
C GLY A 5 2.30 12.61 -11.37
N ASN A 6 1.96 11.93 -10.26
CA ASN A 6 0.56 11.61 -9.92
C ASN A 6 -0.22 10.90 -11.05
N ILE A 7 0.48 10.35 -12.05
CA ILE A 7 -0.13 9.64 -13.18
C ILE A 7 -0.50 8.23 -12.71
N LEU A 8 -1.75 7.85 -12.97
CA LEU A 8 -2.25 6.50 -12.78
C LEU A 8 -1.76 5.62 -13.93
N GLU A 9 -0.66 4.90 -13.71
CA GLU A 9 -0.08 4.01 -14.74
C GLU A 9 -0.86 2.70 -14.92
N PHE A 10 -1.61 2.26 -13.90
CA PHE A 10 -2.35 1.00 -13.97
C PHE A 10 -3.60 1.01 -13.09
N ILE A 11 -4.75 0.65 -13.67
CA ILE A 11 -6.02 0.43 -12.98
C ILE A 11 -6.52 -0.95 -13.40
N HIS A 12 -6.52 -1.90 -12.46
CA HIS A 12 -7.11 -3.22 -12.69
C HIS A 12 -8.52 -3.25 -12.11
N ILE A 13 -9.51 -3.46 -12.99
CA ILE A 13 -10.92 -3.62 -12.62
C ILE A 13 -11.25 -5.11 -12.69
N SER A 14 -11.46 -5.74 -11.54
CA SER A 14 -11.89 -7.15 -11.44
C SER A 14 -13.42 -7.27 -11.44
N ASP A 15 -13.93 -8.49 -11.64
CA ASP A 15 -15.37 -8.79 -11.68
C ASP A 15 -16.06 -8.83 -10.30
N GLY A 16 -15.30 -8.56 -9.23
CA GLY A 16 -15.76 -8.57 -7.84
C GLY A 16 -15.88 -9.97 -7.21
N ARG A 17 -15.60 -11.06 -7.93
CA ARG A 17 -15.60 -12.44 -7.39
C ARG A 17 -14.22 -12.94 -6.96
N MET A 18 -13.15 -12.34 -7.47
CA MET A 18 -11.79 -12.70 -7.05
C MET A 18 -11.47 -12.11 -5.68
N HIS A 19 -10.91 -12.92 -4.77
CA HIS A 19 -10.29 -12.39 -3.57
C HIS A 19 -9.17 -11.42 -3.97
N ASP A 20 -9.19 -10.22 -3.38
CA ASP A 20 -8.22 -9.13 -3.59
C ASP A 20 -6.77 -9.62 -3.67
N VAL A 21 -6.40 -10.61 -2.85
CA VAL A 21 -5.07 -11.20 -2.80
C VAL A 21 -4.61 -11.80 -4.14
N ASN A 22 -5.51 -12.33 -4.95
CA ASN A 22 -5.21 -12.97 -6.24
C ASN A 22 -4.80 -11.96 -7.33
N ILE A 23 -5.06 -10.66 -7.12
CA ILE A 23 -4.55 -9.61 -8.03
C ILE A 23 -3.02 -9.59 -8.03
N LEU A 24 -2.40 -10.00 -6.92
CA LEU A 24 -0.94 -10.08 -6.81
C LEU A 24 -0.33 -11.17 -7.71
N ASP A 25 -1.10 -12.17 -8.14
CA ASP A 25 -0.58 -13.23 -9.03
C ASP A 25 -0.30 -12.72 -10.45
N ASN A 26 -0.95 -11.63 -10.85
CA ASN A 26 -0.73 -10.97 -12.13
C ASN A 26 0.29 -9.82 -12.02
N LEU A 27 0.81 -9.56 -10.82
CA LEU A 27 1.74 -8.47 -10.58
C LEU A 27 3.17 -8.95 -10.83
N ILE A 28 3.79 -8.45 -11.90
CA ILE A 28 5.21 -8.67 -12.15
C ILE A 28 5.99 -7.58 -11.40
N PRO A 29 6.77 -7.90 -10.34
CA PRO A 29 7.48 -6.88 -9.59
C PRO A 29 8.61 -6.26 -10.43
N MET A 30 8.63 -4.94 -10.50
CA MET A 30 9.66 -4.19 -11.22
C MET A 30 10.75 -3.73 -10.23
N PRO A 31 12.04 -3.98 -10.52
CA PRO A 31 13.13 -3.52 -9.67
C PRO A 31 13.05 -2.01 -9.38
N GLY A 32 13.23 -1.65 -8.11
CA GLY A 32 13.15 -0.26 -7.64
C GLY A 32 11.75 0.33 -7.50
N ALA A 33 10.69 -0.39 -7.90
CA ALA A 33 9.32 0.08 -7.73
C ALA A 33 8.84 -0.05 -6.27
N TYR A 34 7.90 0.83 -5.89
CA TYR A 34 7.26 0.84 -4.57
C TYR A 34 5.80 0.41 -4.67
N TYR A 35 5.49 -0.72 -4.04
CA TYR A 35 4.14 -1.28 -3.97
C TYR A 35 3.49 -0.94 -2.63
N LEU A 36 2.52 -0.03 -2.66
CA LEU A 36 1.76 0.38 -1.48
C LEU A 36 0.52 -0.49 -1.34
N MET A 37 0.48 -1.37 -0.33
CA MET A 37 -0.53 -2.42 -0.20
C MET A 37 -1.36 -2.28 1.08
N ASP A 38 -2.64 -2.69 1.03
CA ASP A 38 -3.50 -2.71 2.21
C ASP A 38 -3.27 -3.92 3.11
N ARG A 39 -3.75 -3.83 4.35
CA ARG A 39 -3.72 -4.88 5.37
C ARG A 39 -4.35 -6.18 4.87
N ALA A 40 -5.32 -6.10 3.98
CA ALA A 40 -6.01 -7.25 3.38
C ALA A 40 -5.07 -8.12 2.52
N TYR A 41 -4.02 -7.55 1.95
CA TYR A 41 -3.07 -8.21 1.04
C TYR A 41 -1.88 -8.82 1.79
N LEU A 42 -2.15 -9.53 2.89
CA LEU A 42 -1.10 -10.10 3.73
C LEU A 42 -0.79 -11.53 3.30
N ASP A 43 0.09 -11.65 2.31
CA ASP A 43 0.76 -12.89 1.89
C ASP A 43 2.28 -12.67 1.95
N PHE A 44 2.97 -13.51 2.73
CA PHE A 44 4.42 -13.38 2.92
C PHE A 44 5.23 -14.00 1.78
N THR A 45 4.71 -15.00 1.08
CA THR A 45 5.37 -15.61 -0.08
C THR A 45 5.48 -14.58 -1.20
N ARG A 46 4.36 -13.94 -1.55
CA ARG A 46 4.33 -12.91 -2.61
C ARG A 46 5.16 -11.68 -2.27
N ARG A 47 5.27 -11.34 -0.99
CA ARG A 47 6.17 -10.25 -0.54
C ARG A 47 7.62 -10.63 -0.68
N PHE A 48 7.95 -11.90 -0.46
CA PHE A 48 9.30 -12.39 -0.65
C PHE A 48 9.69 -12.35 -2.12
N GLU A 49 8.77 -12.63 -3.05
CA GLU A 49 8.97 -12.45 -4.49
C GLU A 49 9.26 -10.98 -4.85
N ILE A 50 8.49 -10.03 -4.32
CA ILE A 50 8.79 -8.58 -4.50
C ILE A 50 10.20 -8.27 -4.01
N ASN A 51 10.59 -8.80 -2.85
CA ASN A 51 11.90 -8.59 -2.27
C ASN A 51 13.02 -9.19 -3.14
N THR A 52 12.87 -10.41 -3.66
CA THR A 52 13.87 -11.06 -4.52
C THR A 52 14.01 -10.35 -5.87
N CYS A 53 12.94 -9.72 -6.37
CA CYS A 53 12.96 -8.86 -7.56
C CYS A 53 13.58 -7.47 -7.32
N ARG A 54 14.16 -7.19 -6.14
CA ARG A 54 14.71 -5.88 -5.76
C ARG A 54 13.69 -4.75 -5.84
N ALA A 55 12.42 -5.07 -5.58
CA ALA A 55 11.35 -4.11 -5.46
C ALA A 55 10.99 -3.92 -3.98
N PHE A 56 10.25 -2.84 -3.70
CA PHE A 56 9.91 -2.45 -2.35
C PHE A 56 8.40 -2.52 -2.12
N PHE A 57 7.99 -2.88 -0.91
CA PHE A 57 6.59 -2.79 -0.50
C PHE A 57 6.43 -1.98 0.78
N VAL A 58 5.28 -1.33 0.93
CA VAL A 58 4.84 -0.73 2.18
C VAL A 58 3.41 -1.18 2.45
N THR A 59 3.20 -1.79 3.62
CA THR A 59 1.89 -2.33 4.02
C THR A 59 1.58 -2.04 5.46
N ARG A 60 0.30 -2.06 5.82
CA ARG A 60 -0.13 -2.10 7.23
C ARG A 60 0.22 -3.42 7.86
N ALA A 61 0.63 -3.36 9.13
CA ALA A 61 0.61 -4.53 10.00
C ALA A 61 -0.84 -4.84 10.44
N LYS A 62 -1.14 -6.13 10.60
CA LYS A 62 -2.33 -6.60 11.34
C LYS A 62 -2.11 -6.42 12.84
N THR A 63 -3.19 -6.28 13.60
CA THR A 63 -3.14 -6.13 15.07
C THR A 63 -2.50 -7.34 15.76
N ASN A 64 -2.71 -8.53 15.21
CA ASN A 64 -2.15 -9.79 15.68
C ASN A 64 -0.78 -10.14 15.05
N PHE A 65 -0.09 -9.19 14.40
CA PHE A 65 1.22 -9.42 13.80
C PHE A 65 2.23 -9.88 14.86
N LYS A 66 2.70 -11.13 14.74
CA LYS A 66 3.68 -11.74 15.65
C LYS A 66 5.08 -11.61 15.06
N PHE A 67 5.98 -11.07 15.87
CA PHE A 67 7.35 -10.79 15.44
C PHE A 67 8.31 -10.82 16.62
N GLN A 68 9.58 -11.06 16.31
CA GLN A 68 10.69 -10.90 17.23
C GLN A 68 11.46 -9.66 16.82
N ARG A 69 11.61 -8.72 17.75
CA ARG A 69 12.45 -7.53 17.54
C ARG A 69 13.92 -7.92 17.58
N ARG A 70 14.67 -7.54 16.55
CA ARG A 70 16.14 -7.64 16.50
C ARG A 70 16.80 -6.35 16.97
N TYR A 71 16.43 -5.23 16.37
CA TYR A 71 17.01 -3.91 16.68
C TYR A 71 15.93 -2.84 16.79
N SER A 72 16.24 -1.76 17.51
CA SER A 72 15.44 -0.52 17.50
C SER A 72 16.33 0.62 17.04
N HIS A 73 15.80 1.48 16.18
CA HIS A 73 16.45 2.71 15.78
C HIS A 73 15.94 3.88 16.62
N SER A 74 16.74 4.93 16.75
CA SER A 74 16.32 6.18 17.38
C SER A 74 15.16 6.78 16.59
N ALA A 75 14.12 7.19 17.30
CA ALA A 75 12.94 7.81 16.71
C ALA A 75 12.76 9.20 17.31
N ASP A 76 12.67 10.21 16.45
CA ASP A 76 12.25 11.55 16.86
C ASP A 76 10.73 11.57 17.01
N ARG A 77 10.27 11.53 18.28
CA ARG A 77 8.85 11.49 18.61
C ARG A 77 8.11 12.79 18.29
N SER A 78 8.82 13.91 18.12
CA SER A 78 8.20 15.18 17.73
C SER A 78 7.54 15.08 16.35
N THR A 79 8.06 14.21 15.49
CA THR A 79 7.54 13.97 14.13
C THR A 79 6.32 13.05 14.07
N GLY A 80 5.89 12.49 15.21
CA GLY A 80 4.87 11.44 15.26
C GLY A 80 5.42 10.02 15.07
N LEU A 81 6.72 9.85 14.78
CA LEU A 81 7.38 8.55 14.76
C LEU A 81 7.53 8.01 16.20
N ILE A 82 6.83 6.90 16.49
CA ILE A 82 6.85 6.28 17.83
C ILE A 82 8.00 5.28 17.95
N CYS A 83 8.15 4.41 16.95
CA CYS A 83 9.30 3.52 16.89
C CYS A 83 9.61 3.05 15.48
N GLU A 84 10.87 2.73 15.28
CA GLU A 84 11.40 2.09 14.10
C GLU A 84 12.24 0.88 14.54
N GLN A 85 11.97 -0.27 13.95
CA GLN A 85 12.52 -1.54 14.41
C GLN A 85 12.82 -2.48 13.25
N THR A 86 13.90 -3.24 13.38
CA THR A 86 14.16 -4.41 12.55
C THR A 86 13.57 -5.63 13.25
N VAL A 87 12.70 -6.36 12.55
CA VAL A 87 11.94 -7.47 13.13
C VAL A 87 12.02 -8.71 12.23
N LEU A 88 11.91 -9.89 12.84
CA LEU A 88 11.71 -11.16 12.14
C LEU A 88 10.33 -11.71 12.44
N LEU A 89 9.77 -12.46 11.50
CA LEU A 89 8.56 -13.23 11.71
C LEU A 89 8.85 -14.40 12.64
N THR A 90 7.96 -14.66 13.59
CA THR A 90 8.11 -15.76 14.57
C THR A 90 7.24 -16.97 14.28
N ASN A 91 6.17 -16.78 13.51
CA ASN A 91 5.25 -17.86 13.19
C ASN A 91 5.89 -18.78 12.15
N PHE A 92 5.75 -20.10 12.32
CA PHE A 92 6.40 -21.11 11.49
C PHE A 92 6.20 -20.90 9.99
N TYR A 93 4.95 -20.85 9.50
CA TYR A 93 4.68 -20.69 8.07
C TYR A 93 5.10 -19.31 7.53
N PRO A 94 4.73 -18.16 8.15
CA PRO A 94 5.20 -16.84 7.73
C PRO A 94 6.72 -16.69 7.69
N ALA A 95 7.43 -17.20 8.70
CA ALA A 95 8.89 -17.09 8.77
C ALA A 95 9.58 -17.93 7.69
N ARG A 96 8.99 -19.07 7.31
CA ARG A 96 9.49 -19.87 6.19
C ARG A 96 9.20 -19.20 4.84
N ALA A 97 8.04 -18.55 4.71
CA ALA A 97 7.65 -17.84 3.49
C ALA A 97 8.43 -16.53 3.26
N TYR A 98 8.78 -15.83 4.35
CA TYR A 98 9.60 -14.63 4.33
C TYR A 98 10.66 -14.72 5.44
N PRO A 99 11.83 -15.30 5.14
CA PRO A 99 12.90 -15.52 6.13
C PRO A 99 13.72 -14.26 6.44
N GLU A 100 13.61 -13.23 5.60
CA GLU A 100 14.40 -12.01 5.71
C GLU A 100 13.88 -11.04 6.79
N PRO A 101 14.72 -10.14 7.32
CA PRO A 101 14.29 -9.06 8.18
C PRO A 101 13.26 -8.14 7.51
N LEU A 102 12.29 -7.70 8.32
CA LEU A 102 11.33 -6.66 7.97
C LEU A 102 11.59 -5.42 8.82
N ARG A 103 11.37 -4.26 8.22
CA ARG A 103 11.35 -2.99 8.94
C ARG A 103 9.94 -2.69 9.40
N ARG A 104 9.78 -2.48 10.70
CA ARG A 104 8.53 -2.12 11.35
C ARG A 104 8.58 -0.68 11.82
N ILE A 105 7.63 0.12 11.35
CA ILE A 105 7.51 1.55 11.70
C ILE A 105 6.17 1.76 12.39
N LYS A 106 6.19 2.27 13.62
CA LYS A 106 5.01 2.71 14.35
C LYS A 106 4.96 4.23 14.32
N PHE A 107 3.87 4.76 13.79
CA PHE A 107 3.65 6.18 13.54
C PHE A 107 2.29 6.59 14.10
N ARG A 108 2.18 7.79 14.63
CA ARG A 108 0.91 8.42 14.99
C ARG A 108 0.84 9.73 14.23
N ASN A 109 -0.28 9.97 13.55
CA ASN A 109 -0.47 11.24 12.88
C ASN A 109 -0.51 12.38 13.92
N PRO A 110 0.30 13.44 13.77
CA PRO A 110 0.19 14.61 14.64
C PRO A 110 -1.19 15.27 14.57
N ASP A 111 -1.82 15.26 13.38
CA ASP A 111 -3.13 15.88 13.16
C ASP A 111 -4.30 15.06 13.74
N ASP A 112 -4.09 13.76 13.96
CA ASP A 112 -5.09 12.86 14.54
C ASP A 112 -4.42 11.91 15.55
N PRO A 113 -4.42 12.28 16.85
CA PRO A 113 -3.80 11.49 17.90
C PRO A 113 -4.33 10.06 18.03
N SER A 114 -5.56 9.79 17.55
CA SER A 114 -6.19 8.48 17.60
C SER A 114 -5.70 7.53 16.48
N SER A 115 -5.09 8.08 15.43
CA SER A 115 -4.61 7.33 14.27
C SER A 115 -3.26 6.63 14.52
N LEU A 116 -3.29 5.57 15.34
CA LEU A 116 -2.11 4.75 15.53
C LEU A 116 -1.88 3.85 14.32
N LEU A 117 -0.77 4.09 13.64
CA LEU A 117 -0.39 3.41 12.42
C LEU A 117 0.85 2.51 12.64
N VAL A 118 0.82 1.30 12.08
CA VAL A 118 1.96 0.38 12.06
C VAL A 118 2.16 -0.09 10.63
N PHE A 119 3.36 0.14 10.11
CA PHE A 119 3.79 -0.21 8.77
C PHE A 119 4.86 -1.30 8.81
N LEU A 120 4.88 -2.12 7.76
CA LEU A 120 5.92 -3.09 7.45
C LEU A 120 6.46 -2.78 6.06
N THR A 121 7.78 -2.85 5.90
CA THR A 121 8.46 -2.66 4.62
C THR A 121 9.76 -3.47 4.58
N ASN A 122 10.21 -3.83 3.38
CA ASN A 122 11.55 -4.37 3.14
C ASN A 122 12.58 -3.27 2.82
N ASP A 123 12.16 -2.00 2.77
CA ASP A 123 13.05 -0.87 2.53
C ASP A 123 13.66 -0.34 3.84
N PHE A 124 14.98 -0.51 3.97
CA PHE A 124 15.79 0.03 5.08
C PHE A 124 16.57 1.29 4.71
N THR A 125 16.47 1.74 3.46
CA THR A 125 17.22 2.88 2.91
C THR A 125 16.48 4.20 3.11
N LEU A 126 15.17 4.22 2.86
CA LEU A 126 14.39 5.45 3.00
C LEU A 126 14.20 5.86 4.47
N PRO A 127 14.09 7.15 4.79
CA PRO A 127 13.70 7.59 6.13
C PRO A 127 12.31 7.05 6.51
N ALA A 128 12.12 6.66 7.77
CA ALA A 128 10.84 6.12 8.26
C ALA A 128 9.67 7.08 8.03
N MET A 129 9.94 8.39 8.09
CA MET A 129 8.97 9.42 7.79
C MET A 129 8.52 9.42 6.32
N THR A 130 9.42 9.12 5.39
CA THR A 130 9.10 8.98 3.96
C THR A 130 8.17 7.80 3.75
N ILE A 131 8.41 6.67 4.43
CA ILE A 131 7.51 5.51 4.39
C ILE A 131 6.10 5.86 4.89
N ALA A 132 6.00 6.64 5.98
CA ALA A 132 4.71 7.11 6.49
C ALA A 132 3.99 8.03 5.48
N LYS A 133 4.72 8.95 4.84
CA LYS A 133 4.20 9.85 3.79
C LYS A 133 3.74 9.09 2.54
N LEU A 134 4.51 8.11 2.09
CA LEU A 134 4.14 7.23 0.98
C LEU A 134 2.80 6.55 1.25
N TYR A 135 2.62 6.02 2.46
CA TYR A 135 1.35 5.40 2.83
C TYR A 135 0.20 6.41 2.92
N LYS A 136 0.45 7.65 3.39
CA LYS A 136 -0.56 8.73 3.36
C LYS A 136 -1.02 9.02 1.93
N ALA A 137 -0.12 9.00 0.94
CA ALA A 137 -0.48 9.16 -0.46
C ALA A 137 -1.44 8.07 -0.96
N ARG A 138 -1.29 6.82 -0.48
CA ARG A 138 -2.28 5.78 -0.81
C ARG A 138 -3.66 6.06 -0.21
N TRP A 139 -3.73 6.61 0.99
CA TRP A 139 -5.03 7.00 1.56
C TRP A 139 -5.71 8.12 0.77
N MET A 140 -4.93 9.04 0.19
CA MET A 140 -5.48 10.04 -0.73
C MET A 140 -6.13 9.41 -1.96
N VAL A 141 -5.63 8.28 -2.45
CA VAL A 141 -6.27 7.52 -3.54
C VAL A 141 -7.62 6.94 -3.11
N GLU A 142 -7.75 6.43 -1.89
CA GLU A 142 -9.04 5.96 -1.35
C GLU A 142 -10.04 7.11 -1.18
N LEU A 143 -9.57 8.25 -0.64
CA LEU A 143 -10.38 9.46 -0.52
C LEU A 143 -10.81 9.97 -1.89
N PHE A 144 -9.93 9.92 -2.89
CA PHE A 144 -10.25 10.20 -4.28
C PHE A 144 -11.37 9.29 -4.77
N PHE A 145 -11.25 7.95 -4.65
CA PHE A 145 -12.32 7.05 -5.07
C PHE A 145 -13.63 7.24 -4.29
N LYS A 146 -13.56 7.56 -2.99
CA LYS A 146 -14.75 7.89 -2.19
C LYS A 146 -15.42 9.18 -2.68
N TRP A 147 -14.62 10.20 -2.98
CA TRP A 147 -15.06 11.46 -3.55
C TRP A 147 -15.65 11.24 -4.94
N SER A 148 -14.97 10.49 -5.82
CA SER A 148 -15.44 10.13 -7.15
C SER A 148 -16.76 9.40 -7.09
N LYS A 149 -16.94 8.41 -6.20
CA LYS A 149 -18.24 7.72 -6.03
C LYS A 149 -19.36 8.66 -5.55
N HIS A 150 -19.05 9.67 -4.75
CA HIS A 150 -20.03 10.64 -4.26
C HIS A 150 -20.43 11.68 -5.31
N HIS A 151 -19.45 12.17 -6.08
CA HIS A 151 -19.63 13.25 -7.05
C HIS A 151 -19.95 12.75 -8.46
N LEU A 152 -19.44 11.58 -8.85
CA LEU A 152 -19.92 10.81 -9.99
C LEU A 152 -21.20 10.08 -9.56
N ARG A 153 -22.29 10.83 -9.39
CA ARG A 153 -23.62 10.24 -9.58
C ARG A 153 -23.72 9.86 -11.06
N ILE A 154 -23.23 8.67 -11.42
CA ILE A 154 -23.49 8.06 -12.73
C ILE A 154 -25.00 7.82 -12.78
N LYS A 155 -25.77 8.84 -13.18
CA LYS A 155 -27.23 8.78 -13.28
C LYS A 155 -27.64 7.84 -14.41
N THR A 156 -26.79 7.66 -15.40
CA THR A 156 -26.95 6.76 -16.55
C THR A 156 -25.57 6.35 -17.06
N PHE A 157 -25.31 5.05 -17.18
CA PHE A 157 -24.14 4.57 -17.93
C PHE A 157 -24.40 4.85 -19.42
N LEU A 158 -23.49 5.55 -20.12
CA LEU A 158 -23.58 5.75 -21.58
C LEU A 158 -23.38 4.44 -22.40
N GLY A 159 -23.17 3.31 -21.70
CA GLY A 159 -23.05 1.97 -22.25
C GLY A 159 -22.78 0.97 -21.12
N THR A 160 -23.39 -0.21 -21.19
CA THR A 160 -23.28 -1.27 -20.16
C THR A 160 -22.18 -2.29 -20.47
N THR A 161 -21.45 -2.12 -21.57
CA THR A 161 -20.35 -3.02 -21.91
C THR A 161 -19.11 -2.75 -21.04
N PRO A 162 -18.30 -3.77 -20.71
CA PRO A 162 -17.10 -3.60 -19.87
C PRO A 162 -16.14 -2.52 -20.38
N ASN A 163 -16.03 -2.38 -21.71
CA ASN A 163 -15.19 -1.36 -22.32
C ASN A 163 -15.79 0.05 -22.17
N ALA A 164 -17.11 0.22 -22.31
CA ALA A 164 -17.77 1.51 -22.09
C ALA A 164 -17.63 1.99 -20.64
N VAL A 165 -17.74 1.07 -19.67
CA VAL A 165 -17.54 1.37 -18.25
C VAL A 165 -16.06 1.71 -17.97
N LYS A 166 -15.12 0.94 -18.51
CA LYS A 166 -13.67 1.23 -18.40
C LYS A 166 -13.34 2.61 -18.96
N THR A 167 -13.82 2.94 -20.15
CA THR A 167 -13.59 4.23 -20.80
C THR A 167 -14.19 5.39 -20.01
N GLN A 168 -15.40 5.25 -19.45
CA GLN A 168 -16.01 6.26 -18.58
C GLN A 168 -15.20 6.51 -17.30
N ILE A 169 -14.67 5.45 -16.69
CA ILE A 169 -13.80 5.55 -15.52
C ILE A 169 -12.50 6.27 -15.89
N TRP A 170 -11.87 5.93 -17.02
CA TRP A 170 -10.66 6.60 -17.50
C TRP A 170 -10.87 8.09 -17.82
N ILE A 171 -11.98 8.45 -18.46
CA ILE A 171 -12.32 9.85 -18.76
C ILE A 171 -12.55 10.62 -17.45
N ALA A 172 -13.36 10.08 -16.54
CA ALA A 172 -13.65 10.73 -15.25
C ALA A 172 -12.39 10.96 -14.42
N ILE A 173 -11.45 10.01 -14.45
CA ILE A 173 -10.15 10.13 -13.79
C ILE A 173 -9.27 11.20 -14.47
N SER A 174 -9.24 11.23 -15.80
CA SER A 174 -8.41 12.19 -16.56
C SER A 174 -8.89 13.63 -16.41
N THR A 175 -10.21 13.86 -16.32
CA THR A 175 -10.78 15.19 -16.08
C THR A 175 -10.45 15.74 -14.69
N LEU A 176 -10.16 14.87 -13.71
CA LEU A 176 -9.86 15.27 -12.33
C LEU A 176 -8.38 15.57 -12.08
N VAL A 177 -7.49 15.06 -12.94
CA VAL A 177 -6.04 15.34 -12.86
C VAL A 177 -5.67 16.62 -13.61
N SER A 178 -6.58 17.17 -14.41
CA SER A 178 -6.36 18.36 -15.25
C SER A 178 -6.93 19.66 -14.66
N GLN A 179 -7.32 19.66 -13.38
CA GLN A 179 -7.73 20.84 -12.60
C GLN A 179 -6.72 21.10 -11.48
#